data_AF-A0A7K7LDE5-F1
#
_entry.id   AF-A0A7K7LDE5-F1
#
_cell.length_a   1.000
_cell.length_b   1.000
_cell.length_c   1.000
_cell.angle_alpha   90.00
_cell.angle_beta   90.00
_cell.angle_gamma   90.00
#
_symmetry.space_group_name_H-M   'P 1'
#
loop_
_entity.id
_entity.type
_entity.pdbx_description
1 polymer ?
#
loop_
_entity_poly.entity_id
_entity_poly.type
_entity_poly.pdbx_seq_one_letter_code
_entity_poly.pdbx_strand_id
1 'polypeptide(L)'
;PREAGGEAAVAQRIDPAREPGLSPEQRRFMAQVELAQRQRALQKRLRGRNVLLALGIGAVTAGIYGYTFYSVSQERFLDELELEAEAARARA
;
A
#
# COMPACT_ATOMS: atom_id res chain seq x y z
N PRO A 1 22.94 -35.20 38.94
CA PRO A 1 22.56 -34.66 37.61
C PRO A 1 21.45 -33.60 37.74
N ARG A 2 21.79 -32.31 37.62
CA ARG A 2 20.81 -31.22 37.54
C ARG A 2 21.08 -30.45 36.25
N GLU A 3 20.16 -30.57 35.32
CA GLU A 3 20.13 -29.78 34.10
C GLU A 3 19.85 -28.33 34.50
N ALA A 4 20.86 -27.47 34.39
CA ALA A 4 20.68 -26.03 34.48
C ALA A 4 20.04 -25.58 33.16
N GLY A 5 18.73 -25.30 33.23
CA GLY A 5 17.96 -24.76 32.12
C GLY A 5 18.66 -23.51 31.57
N GLY A 6 19.04 -23.60 30.29
CA GLY A 6 19.56 -22.48 29.53
C GLY A 6 18.48 -21.43 29.38
N GLU A 7 18.47 -20.44 30.28
CA GLU A 7 17.92 -19.12 29.98
C GLU A 7 18.71 -18.59 28.79
N ALA A 8 18.16 -18.75 27.59
CA ALA A 8 18.64 -18.04 26.41
C ALA A 8 18.64 -16.56 26.77
N ALA A 9 19.84 -16.00 27.01
CA ALA A 9 20.04 -14.63 27.42
C ALA A 9 19.25 -13.73 26.47
N VAL A 10 18.10 -13.24 26.96
CA VAL A 10 17.26 -12.28 26.26
C VAL A 10 18.18 -11.16 25.85
N ALA A 11 18.32 -10.94 24.53
CA ALA A 11 19.31 -10.03 23.95
C ALA A 11 19.34 -8.72 24.73
N GLN A 12 20.36 -8.56 25.58
CA GLN A 12 20.47 -7.43 26.48
C GLN A 12 20.66 -6.20 25.60
N ARG A 13 19.88 -5.15 25.86
CA ARG A 13 19.89 -3.93 25.05
C ARG A 13 21.15 -3.15 25.41
N ILE A 14 22.26 -3.48 24.76
CA ILE A 14 23.56 -2.83 24.94
C ILE A 14 23.40 -1.34 24.60
N ASP A 15 23.70 -0.48 25.57
CA ASP A 15 23.73 0.97 25.39
C ASP A 15 25.15 1.38 24.95
N PRO A 16 25.40 1.70 23.66
CA PRO A 16 26.75 1.89 23.12
C PRO A 16 27.49 3.09 23.75
N ALA A 17 26.75 3.99 24.40
CA ALA A 17 27.30 5.16 25.10
C ALA A 17 27.71 4.84 26.55
N ARG A 18 27.18 3.76 27.15
CA ARG A 18 27.44 3.37 28.54
C ARG A 18 28.33 2.14 28.68
N GLU A 19 28.45 1.30 27.65
CA GLU A 19 29.25 0.08 27.68
C GLU A 19 30.62 0.25 27.00
N PRO A 20 31.75 0.26 27.75
CA PRO A 20 33.08 0.56 27.21
C PRO A 20 33.71 -0.58 26.39
N GLY A 21 33.12 -1.78 26.40
CA GLY A 21 33.71 -3.02 25.86
C GLY A 21 33.54 -3.23 24.35
N LEU A 22 32.85 -2.33 23.63
CA LEU A 22 32.62 -2.48 22.19
C LEU A 22 33.86 -2.13 21.38
N SER A 23 34.28 -3.01 20.48
CA SER A 23 35.33 -2.68 19.52
C SER A 23 34.87 -1.54 18.58
N PRO A 24 35.79 -0.72 18.05
CA PRO A 24 35.45 0.32 17.09
C PRO A 24 34.68 -0.21 15.86
N GLU A 25 34.98 -1.44 15.44
CA GLU A 25 34.29 -2.10 14.32
C GLU A 25 32.86 -2.51 14.67
N GLN A 26 32.65 -3.04 15.89
CA GLN A 26 31.30 -3.37 16.37
C GLN A 26 30.42 -2.12 16.42
N ARG A 27 30.95 -0.98 16.87
CA ARG A 27 30.22 0.30 16.87
C ARG A 27 29.84 0.76 15.46
N ARG A 28 30.76 0.65 14.49
CA ARG A 28 30.48 0.99 13.08
C ARG A 28 29.40 0.08 12.50
N PHE A 29 29.48 -1.22 12.77
CA PHE A 29 28.48 -2.18 12.32
C PHE A 29 27.09 -1.88 12.90
N MET A 30 27.00 -1.60 14.21
CA MET A 30 25.75 -1.22 14.86
C MET A 30 25.13 0.03 14.25
N ALA A 31 25.94 1.07 13.99
CA ALA A 31 25.48 2.29 13.34
C ALA A 31 24.94 2.02 11.92
N GLN A 32 25.62 1.18 11.14
CA GLN A 32 25.16 0.79 9.79
C GLN A 32 23.84 0.02 9.84
N VAL A 33 23.71 -0.93 10.76
CA VAL A 33 22.49 -1.71 10.94
C VAL A 33 21.33 -0.80 11.36
N GLU A 34 21.55 0.13 12.28
CA GLU A 34 20.53 1.07 12.72
C GLU A 34 20.02 1.94 11.56
N LEU A 35 20.93 2.48 10.75
CA LEU A 35 20.58 3.25 9.56
C LEU A 35 19.78 2.40 8.57
N ALA A 36 20.22 1.17 8.30
CA ALA A 36 19.52 0.25 7.41
C ALA A 36 18.10 -0.09 7.92
N GLN A 37 17.93 -0.29 9.23
CA GLN A 37 16.62 -0.54 9.84
C GLN A 37 15.71 0.68 9.75
N ARG A 38 16.23 1.87 10.05
CA ARG A 38 15.49 3.14 9.88
C ARG A 38 15.07 3.34 8.42
N GLN A 39 15.97 3.11 7.47
CA GLN A 39 15.68 3.18 6.03
C GLN A 39 14.57 2.21 5.63
N ARG A 40 14.66 0.95 6.05
CA ARG A 40 13.67 -0.09 5.76
C ARG A 40 12.29 0.26 6.34
N ALA A 41 12.24 0.77 7.56
CA ALA A 41 11.00 1.18 8.20
C ALA A 41 10.33 2.34 7.42
N LEU A 42 11.11 3.35 7.05
CA LEU A 42 10.63 4.47 6.23
C LEU A 42 10.14 4.00 4.85
N GLN A 43 10.92 3.16 4.17
CA GLN A 43 10.55 2.60 2.86
C GLN A 43 9.25 1.80 2.93
N LYS A 44 9.06 0.94 3.94
CA LYS A 44 7.82 0.18 4.13
C LYS A 44 6.62 1.11 4.29
N ARG A 45 6.75 2.15 5.13
CA ARG A 45 5.68 3.13 5.35
C ARG A 45 5.34 3.91 4.08
N LEU A 46 6.35 4.38 3.36
CA LEU A 46 6.17 5.12 2.11
C LEU A 46 5.54 4.24 1.02
N ARG A 47 5.97 2.98 0.90
CA ARG A 47 5.40 2.04 -0.08
C ARG A 47 3.91 1.82 0.14
N GLY A 48 3.48 1.62 1.39
CA GLY A 48 2.05 1.46 1.72
C GLY A 48 1.23 2.69 1.34
N ARG A 49 1.73 3.89 1.65
CA ARG A 49 1.07 5.16 1.29
C ARG A 49 0.97 5.36 -0.21
N ASN A 50 2.03 5.03 -0.96
CA ASN A 50 2.06 5.16 -2.41
C ASN A 50 1.11 4.17 -3.09
N VAL A 51 1.03 2.93 -2.59
CA VAL A 51 0.07 1.94 -3.08
C VAL A 51 -1.36 2.43 -2.85
N LEU A 52 -1.68 2.91 -1.64
CA LEU A 52 -3.01 3.42 -1.33
C LEU A 52 -3.37 4.63 -2.21
N LEU A 53 -2.43 5.56 -2.41
CA LEU A 53 -2.61 6.72 -3.28
C LEU A 53 -2.87 6.30 -4.73
N ALA A 54 -2.07 5.36 -5.26
CA ALA A 54 -2.22 4.87 -6.62
C ALA A 54 -3.56 4.16 -6.83
N LEU A 55 -3.98 3.33 -5.87
CA LEU A 55 -5.30 2.69 -5.90
C LEU A 55 -6.43 3.71 -5.85
N GLY A 56 -6.32 4.74 -5.00
CA GLY A 56 -7.30 5.82 -4.91
C GLY A 56 -7.45 6.58 -6.23
N ILE A 57 -6.33 6.99 -6.84
CA ILE A 57 -6.34 7.66 -8.15
C ILE A 57 -6.96 6.74 -9.21
N GLY A 58 -6.51 5.49 -9.28
CA GLY A 58 -7.01 4.52 -10.26
C GLY A 58 -8.52 4.27 -10.12
N ALA A 59 -9.03 4.14 -8.89
CA ALA A 59 -10.45 3.95 -8.62
C ALA A 59 -11.28 5.17 -9.04
N VAL A 60 -10.83 6.39 -8.73
CA VAL A 60 -11.51 7.62 -9.15
C VAL A 60 -11.53 7.73 -10.68
N THR A 61 -10.39 7.52 -11.35
CA THR A 61 -10.32 7.56 -12.80
C THR A 61 -11.23 6.51 -13.44
N ALA A 62 -11.19 5.27 -12.97
CA ALA A 62 -12.06 4.20 -13.47
C ALA A 62 -13.54 4.51 -13.22
N GLY A 63 -13.89 5.11 -12.08
CA GLY A 63 -15.25 5.55 -11.77
C GLY A 63 -15.76 6.62 -12.73
N ILE A 64 -14.95 7.65 -13.01
CA ILE A 64 -15.33 8.72 -13.96
C ILE A 64 -15.55 8.13 -15.35
N TYR A 65 -14.57 7.40 -15.89
CA TYR A 65 -14.69 6.82 -17.23
C TYR A 65 -15.79 5.77 -17.33
N GLY A 66 -15.94 4.93 -16.30
CA GLY A 66 -17.01 3.95 -16.21
C GLY A 66 -18.39 4.61 -16.20
N TYR A 67 -18.56 5.68 -15.42
CA TYR A 67 -19.80 6.44 -15.39
C TYR A 67 -20.08 7.14 -16.73
N THR A 68 -19.08 7.80 -17.33
CA THR A 68 -19.23 8.44 -18.64
C THR A 68 -19.62 7.43 -19.71
N PHE A 69 -19.00 6.26 -19.73
CA PHE A 69 -19.35 5.21 -20.70
C PHE A 69 -20.77 4.71 -20.48
N TYR A 70 -21.16 4.47 -19.22
CA TYR A 70 -22.52 4.07 -18.86
C TYR A 70 -23.55 5.14 -19.23
N SER A 71 -23.29 6.42 -18.95
CA SER A 71 -24.22 7.51 -19.28
C SER A 71 -24.41 7.66 -20.79
N VAL A 72 -23.33 7.61 -21.57
CA VAL A 72 -23.40 7.65 -23.04
C VAL A 72 -24.16 6.44 -23.60
N SER A 73 -23.99 5.26 -23.01
CA SER A 73 -24.73 4.06 -23.43
C SER A 73 -26.23 4.16 -23.14
N GLN A 74 -26.61 4.85 -22.04
CA GLN A 74 -28.02 5.08 -21.72
C GLN A 74 -28.67 6.08 -22.69
N GLU A 75 -28.00 7.18 -23.03
CA GLU A 75 -28.50 8.15 -24.02
C GLU A 75 -28.82 7.45 -25.35
N ARG A 76 -27.87 6.66 -25.86
CA ARG A 76 -28.08 5.88 -27.09
C ARG A 76 -29.23 4.88 -27.02
N PHE A 77 -29.37 4.17 -25.89
CA PHE A 77 -30.45 3.21 -25.72
C PHE A 77 -31.82 3.90 -25.65
N LEU A 78 -31.91 5.07 -25.01
CA LEU A 78 -33.13 5.87 -24.97
C LEU A 78 -33.51 6.37 -26.36
N ASP A 79 -32.54 6.86 -27.15
CA ASP A 79 -32.77 7.31 -28.53
C ASP A 79 -33.29 6.17 -29.42
N GLU A 80 -32.70 4.96 -29.29
CA GLU A 80 -33.14 3.77 -30.04
C GLU A 80 -34.59 3.37 -29.69
N LEU A 81 -34.97 3.45 -28.41
CA LEU A 81 -36.35 3.19 -27.96
C LEU A 81 -37.35 4.23 -28.46
N GLU A 82 -36.97 5.52 -28.49
CA GLU A 82 -37.84 6.58 -28.96
C GLU A 82 -38.13 6.45 -30.46
N LEU A 83 -37.10 6.12 -31.26
CA LEU A 83 -37.24 5.83 -32.69
C LEU A 83 -38.16 4.63 -32.96
N GLU A 84 -38.05 3.56 -32.17
CA GLU A 84 -38.93 2.39 -32.32
C GLU A 84 -40.39 2.72 -31.95
N ALA A 85 -40.60 3.51 -30.90
CA ALA A 85 -41.93 3.97 -30.49
C ALA A 85 -42.58 4.90 -31.53
N GLU A 86 -41.82 5.82 -32.13
CA GLU A 86 -42.30 6.66 -33.24
C GLU A 86 -42.66 5.82 -34.46
N ALA A 87 -41.80 4.87 -34.84
CA ALA A 87 -42.06 3.96 -35.96
C ALA A 87 -43.31 3.09 -35.72
N ALA A 88 -43.54 2.63 -34.48
CA ALA A 88 -44.75 1.87 -34.12
C ALA A 88 -46.01 2.73 -34.21
N ARG A 89 -45.96 4.00 -33.75
CA ARG A 89 -47.09 4.95 -33.86
C ARG A 89 -47.42 5.30 -35.31
N ALA A 90 -46.41 5.47 -36.16
CA ALA A 90 -46.62 5.78 -37.58
C ALA A 90 -47.24 4.61 -38.37
N ARG A 91 -47.20 3.39 -37.83
CA ARG A 91 -47.80 2.18 -38.43
C ARG A 91 -49.21 1.87 -37.91
N ALA A 92 -49.68 2.57 -36.87
CA ALA A 92 -51.00 2.44 -36.28
C ALA A 92 -51.98 3.46 -36.88
#